data_AF-Q1RPQ3-F1
#
_entry.id   AF-Q1RPQ3-F1
#
_cell.length_a   1.000
_cell.length_b   1.000
_cell.length_c   1.000
_cell.angle_alpha   90.00
_cell.angle_beta   90.00
_cell.angle_gamma   90.00
#
_symmetry.space_group_name_H-M   'P 1'
#
loop_
_entity.id
_entity.type
_entity.pdbx_description
1 polymer ?
#
loop_
_entity_poly.entity_id
_entity_poly.type
_entity_poly.pdbx_seq_one_letter_code
_entity_poly.pdbx_strand_id
1 'polypeptide(L)'
;LQVKPDNAATSVGDIKIQNANVITQPELTAKGPAVISATVFNSGTKDQKLTAITVNGTGASATLKAASGSGTITVPAGGSVVIGGKGNASAVLASGREAVKDGDIQPLTFAFSSTGKVQLGAYVVPAKNYFVGFGPTQMPQPSGSPSASGKPSGSASPSTSGKPTASATPSGTASQSAHQGH
;
A
#
# COMPACT_ATOMS: atom_id res chain seq x y z
N LEU A 1 35.01 -17.90 -8.38
CA LEU A 1 34.09 -16.76 -8.63
C LEU A 1 32.69 -17.21 -8.22
N GLN A 2 32.20 -16.77 -7.06
CA GLN A 2 30.84 -17.11 -6.62
C GLN A 2 29.92 -16.01 -7.13
N VAL A 3 29.19 -16.27 -8.21
CA VAL A 3 28.10 -15.40 -8.65
C VAL A 3 27.00 -15.53 -7.60
N LYS A 4 26.90 -14.54 -6.70
CA LYS A 4 25.72 -14.42 -5.85
C LYS A 4 24.55 -14.02 -6.76
N PRO A 5 23.41 -14.72 -6.72
CA PRO A 5 22.22 -14.24 -7.40
C PRO A 5 21.94 -12.81 -6.91
N ASP A 6 21.70 -11.87 -7.82
CA ASP A 6 21.37 -10.47 -7.52
C ASP A 6 20.05 -10.30 -6.72
N ASN A 7 19.42 -11.40 -6.36
CA ASN A 7 18.09 -11.47 -5.79
C ASN A 7 18.14 -12.11 -4.39
N ALA A 8 17.41 -11.53 -3.45
CA ALA A 8 17.47 -11.85 -2.03
C ALA A 8 17.34 -13.36 -1.73
N ALA A 9 18.40 -13.95 -1.18
CA ALA A 9 18.45 -15.36 -0.81
C ALA A 9 19.15 -15.60 0.54
N THR A 10 18.54 -16.43 1.38
CA THR A 10 19.12 -16.85 2.67
C THR A 10 18.74 -18.30 2.97
N SER A 11 19.46 -18.95 3.87
CA SER A 11 19.11 -20.30 4.35
C SER A 11 19.42 -20.44 5.83
N VAL A 12 18.48 -21.03 6.58
CA VAL A 12 18.62 -21.32 8.02
C VAL A 12 18.05 -22.72 8.25
N GLY A 13 18.91 -23.62 8.70
CA GLY A 13 18.57 -25.05 8.76
C GLY A 13 18.08 -25.54 7.40
N ASP A 14 16.93 -26.19 7.38
CA ASP A 14 16.29 -26.74 6.18
C ASP A 14 15.50 -25.73 5.35
N ILE A 15 15.37 -24.48 5.81
CA ILE A 15 14.58 -23.47 5.11
C ILE A 15 15.48 -22.58 4.27
N LYS A 16 15.11 -22.45 2.99
CA LYS A 16 15.73 -21.53 2.04
C LYS A 16 14.67 -20.60 1.48
N ILE A 17 14.98 -19.30 1.48
CA ILE A 17 14.12 -18.27 0.90
C ILE A 17 14.86 -17.69 -0.30
N GLN A 18 14.16 -17.51 -1.42
CA GLN A 18 14.67 -16.91 -2.65
C GLN A 18 13.64 -15.94 -3.25
N ASN A 19 14.11 -15.04 -4.11
CA ASN A 19 13.28 -14.10 -4.85
C ASN A 19 12.38 -13.24 -3.96
N ALA A 20 12.91 -12.80 -2.81
CA ALA A 20 12.17 -11.97 -1.90
C ALA A 20 12.16 -10.50 -2.34
N ASN A 21 10.96 -9.98 -2.60
CA ASN A 21 10.73 -8.60 -3.00
C ASN A 21 9.54 -8.02 -2.22
N VAL A 22 9.60 -6.72 -1.92
CA VAL A 22 8.45 -5.93 -1.45
C VAL A 22 7.94 -5.13 -2.63
N ILE A 23 6.74 -5.45 -3.08
CA ILE A 23 6.14 -4.88 -4.29
C ILE A 23 5.15 -3.78 -3.89
N THR A 24 5.50 -2.53 -4.18
CA THR A 24 4.69 -1.35 -3.86
C THR A 24 3.71 -1.02 -5.00
N GLN A 25 2.84 -0.05 -4.75
CA GLN A 25 1.94 0.51 -5.76
C GLN A 25 2.74 0.97 -7.00
N PRO A 26 2.19 0.79 -8.22
CA PRO A 26 2.92 1.06 -9.46
C PRO A 26 3.38 2.51 -9.56
N GLU A 27 2.58 3.46 -9.09
CA GLU A 27 2.94 4.88 -9.10
C GLU A 27 3.84 5.26 -7.92
N LEU A 28 4.92 6.01 -8.19
CA LEU A 28 5.92 6.41 -7.21
C LEU A 28 5.36 7.28 -6.07
N THR A 29 4.30 8.02 -6.37
CA THR A 29 3.64 8.91 -5.42
C THR A 29 2.42 8.26 -4.76
N ALA A 30 1.95 7.11 -5.24
CA ALA A 30 0.72 6.52 -4.76
C ALA A 30 0.89 5.88 -3.36
N LYS A 31 0.04 6.29 -2.42
CA LYS A 31 -0.10 5.59 -1.14
C LYS A 31 -0.92 4.32 -1.34
N GLY A 32 -0.79 3.37 -0.43
CA GLY A 32 -1.57 2.14 -0.46
C GLY A 32 -0.76 0.93 0.01
N PRO A 33 -1.38 -0.26 -0.02
CA PRO A 33 -0.73 -1.47 0.45
C PRO A 33 0.46 -1.84 -0.44
N ALA A 34 1.41 -2.57 0.15
CA ALA A 34 2.44 -3.31 -0.56
C ALA A 34 2.20 -4.80 -0.37
N VAL A 35 2.81 -5.64 -1.21
CA VAL A 35 2.76 -7.09 -1.08
C VAL A 35 4.16 -7.66 -1.07
N ILE A 36 4.37 -8.75 -0.33
CA ILE A 36 5.66 -9.43 -0.28
C ILE A 36 5.57 -10.64 -1.21
N SER A 37 6.49 -10.72 -2.18
CA SER A 37 6.68 -11.92 -2.98
C SER A 37 7.93 -12.66 -2.54
N ALA A 38 7.87 -13.97 -2.40
CA ALA A 38 9.03 -14.82 -2.11
C ALA A 38 8.75 -16.27 -2.50
N THR A 39 9.79 -17.04 -2.78
CA THR A 39 9.68 -18.51 -2.85
C THR A 39 10.40 -19.11 -1.65
N VAL A 40 9.69 -19.94 -0.89
CA VAL A 40 10.21 -20.62 0.29
C VAL A 40 10.33 -22.11 -0.01
N PHE A 41 11.52 -22.67 0.20
CA PHE A 41 11.83 -24.07 0.05
C PHE A 41 12.10 -24.69 1.41
N ASN A 42 11.62 -25.91 1.62
CA ASN A 42 11.85 -26.69 2.82
C ASN A 42 12.49 -28.03 2.43
N SER A 43 13.80 -28.17 2.63
CA SER A 43 14.52 -29.43 2.39
C SER A 43 14.39 -30.44 3.54
N GLY A 44 13.66 -30.07 4.59
CA GLY A 44 13.50 -30.88 5.78
C GLY A 44 12.46 -31.99 5.59
N THR A 45 12.37 -32.85 6.60
CA THR A 45 11.47 -34.01 6.63
C THR A 45 10.10 -33.72 7.26
N LYS A 46 9.88 -32.49 7.73
CA LYS A 46 8.61 -32.06 8.34
C LYS A 46 8.13 -30.76 7.71
N ASP A 47 6.82 -30.62 7.59
CA ASP A 47 6.19 -29.38 7.16
C ASP A 47 6.55 -28.22 8.09
N GLN A 48 6.75 -27.04 7.50
CA GLN A 48 6.90 -25.79 8.24
C GLN A 48 5.69 -24.89 8.00
N LYS A 49 5.17 -24.28 9.07
CA LYS A 49 4.13 -23.25 8.94
C LYS A 49 4.79 -21.88 9.01
N LEU A 50 4.53 -21.04 8.02
CA LEU A 50 4.88 -19.63 8.07
C LEU A 50 3.81 -18.89 8.86
N THR A 51 4.19 -18.37 10.02
CA THR A 51 3.26 -17.77 10.99
C THR A 51 3.27 -16.25 10.93
N ALA A 52 4.38 -15.63 10.53
CA ALA A 52 4.48 -14.19 10.39
C ALA A 52 5.55 -13.79 9.36
N ILE A 53 5.33 -12.64 8.73
CA ILE A 53 6.38 -11.90 8.03
C ILE A 53 6.35 -10.47 8.56
N THR A 54 7.48 -9.99 9.08
CA THR A 54 7.59 -8.64 9.65
C THR A 54 8.64 -7.81 8.92
N VAL A 55 8.35 -6.52 8.79
CA VAL A 55 9.25 -5.51 8.25
C VAL A 55 10.06 -4.93 9.40
N ASN A 56 11.35 -5.26 9.44
CA ASN A 56 12.22 -4.80 10.51
C ASN A 56 12.44 -3.28 10.39
N GLY A 57 12.54 -2.60 11.53
CA GLY A 57 12.70 -1.15 11.58
C GLY A 57 11.39 -0.36 11.55
N THR A 58 10.29 -0.94 11.07
CA THR A 58 8.96 -0.29 11.09
C THR A 58 7.95 -0.98 11.99
N GLY A 59 8.20 -2.24 12.37
CA GLY A 59 7.26 -3.03 13.17
C GLY A 59 6.02 -3.47 12.39
N ALA A 60 5.92 -3.13 11.10
CA ALA A 60 4.81 -3.54 10.26
C ALA A 60 4.84 -5.06 10.05
N SER A 61 3.67 -5.70 10.08
CA SER A 61 3.52 -7.13 9.85
C SER A 61 2.58 -7.37 8.67
N ALA A 62 2.92 -8.36 7.85
CA ALA A 62 2.09 -8.71 6.71
C ALA A 62 0.90 -9.57 7.15
N THR A 63 -0.28 -9.29 6.61
CA THR A 63 -1.43 -10.18 6.66
C THR A 63 -1.19 -11.35 5.71
N LEU A 64 -1.11 -12.56 6.28
CA LEU A 64 -0.86 -13.79 5.53
C LEU A 64 -2.17 -14.50 5.18
N LYS A 65 -2.26 -15.01 3.95
CA LYS A 65 -3.36 -15.86 3.49
C LYS A 65 -2.83 -17.01 2.65
N ALA A 66 -3.27 -18.23 2.95
CA ALA A 66 -2.95 -19.40 2.13
C ALA A 66 -3.56 -19.31 0.73
N ALA A 67 -2.97 -20.02 -0.23
CA ALA A 67 -3.45 -20.07 -1.62
C ALA A 67 -4.86 -20.67 -1.73
N SER A 68 -5.19 -21.61 -0.83
CA SER A 68 -6.48 -22.27 -0.75
C SER A 68 -6.84 -22.57 0.70
N GLY A 69 -8.14 -22.59 0.99
CA GLY A 69 -8.68 -22.82 2.33
C GLY A 69 -8.50 -21.64 3.30
N SER A 70 -8.96 -21.84 4.53
CA SER A 70 -8.74 -20.94 5.65
C SER A 70 -7.60 -21.48 6.50
N GLY A 71 -6.40 -20.90 6.43
CA GLY A 71 -5.26 -21.38 7.20
C GLY A 71 -3.97 -20.61 6.99
N THR A 72 -2.97 -21.00 7.79
CA THR A 72 -1.58 -20.53 7.66
C THR A 72 -0.91 -21.10 6.43
N ILE A 73 0.07 -20.37 5.90
CA ILE A 73 0.86 -20.80 4.75
C ILE A 73 1.76 -21.96 5.21
N THR A 74 1.56 -23.14 4.64
CA THR A 74 2.34 -24.34 4.98
C THR A 74 3.33 -24.64 3.86
N VAL A 75 4.62 -24.73 4.19
CA VAL A 75 5.71 -25.14 3.30
C VAL A 75 5.95 -26.63 3.50
N PRO A 76 5.59 -27.49 2.53
CA PRO A 76 5.64 -28.93 2.69
C PRO A 76 7.08 -29.45 2.82
N ALA A 77 7.27 -30.54 3.57
CA ALA A 77 8.54 -31.26 3.63
C ALA A 77 9.03 -31.66 2.22
N GLY A 78 10.31 -31.41 1.94
CA GLY A 78 10.91 -31.66 0.61
C GLY A 78 10.33 -30.82 -0.53
N GLY A 79 9.53 -29.79 -0.25
CA GLY A 79 8.83 -29.01 -1.25
C GLY A 79 9.02 -27.50 -1.10
N SER A 80 8.11 -26.74 -1.73
CA SER A 80 8.17 -25.29 -1.75
C SER A 80 6.79 -24.64 -1.80
N VAL A 81 6.75 -23.37 -1.45
CA VAL A 81 5.59 -22.49 -1.62
C VAL A 81 6.03 -21.17 -2.24
N VAL A 82 5.23 -20.70 -3.19
CA VAL A 82 5.32 -19.35 -3.73
C VAL A 82 4.36 -18.44 -2.97
N ILE A 83 4.87 -17.29 -2.56
CA ILE A 83 4.13 -16.20 -1.92
C ILE A 83 4.13 -15.02 -2.89
N GLY A 84 2.97 -14.39 -3.06
CA GLY A 84 2.75 -13.28 -3.99
C GLY A 84 2.34 -13.76 -5.39
N GLY A 85 1.64 -12.88 -6.11
CA GLY A 85 1.08 -13.19 -7.43
C GLY A 85 -0.28 -13.89 -7.38
N LYS A 86 -1.00 -13.82 -8.51
CA LYS A 86 -2.35 -14.36 -8.66
C LYS A 86 -2.38 -15.87 -8.39
N GLY A 87 -3.29 -16.32 -7.52
CA GLY A 87 -3.52 -17.74 -7.23
C GLY A 87 -2.56 -18.36 -6.21
N ASN A 88 -1.56 -17.61 -5.75
CA ASN A 88 -0.60 -18.06 -4.73
C ASN A 88 -1.03 -17.61 -3.32
N ALA A 89 -0.28 -18.05 -2.31
CA ALA A 89 -0.40 -17.49 -0.99
C ALA A 89 -0.06 -15.99 -1.02
N SER A 90 -0.75 -15.17 -0.23
CA SER A 90 -0.53 -13.72 -0.22
C SER A 90 0.01 -13.24 1.11
N ALA A 91 0.91 -12.26 1.05
CA ALA A 91 1.42 -11.51 2.19
C ALA A 91 1.24 -10.01 1.92
N VAL A 92 0.27 -9.37 2.58
CA VAL A 92 -0.11 -7.98 2.32
C VAL A 92 0.32 -7.08 3.48
N LEU A 93 1.08 -6.03 3.18
CA LEU A 93 1.40 -4.95 4.10
C LEU A 93 0.40 -3.82 3.90
N ALA A 94 -0.36 -3.48 4.94
CA ALA A 94 -1.34 -2.39 4.89
C ALA A 94 -0.68 -1.04 4.58
N SER A 95 0.50 -0.81 5.17
CA SER A 95 1.32 0.37 4.93
C SER A 95 2.41 0.02 3.92
N GLY A 96 2.23 0.40 2.65
CA GLY A 96 3.25 0.21 1.61
C GLY A 96 4.39 1.21 1.73
N ARG A 97 4.36 2.27 0.91
CA ARG A 97 5.44 3.28 0.82
C ARG A 97 5.78 4.03 2.11
N GLU A 98 4.89 4.00 3.11
CA GLU A 98 5.15 4.61 4.42
C GLU A 98 6.06 3.72 5.29
N ALA A 99 6.13 2.43 5.00
CA ALA A 99 6.98 1.46 5.71
C ALA A 99 8.26 1.10 4.95
N VAL A 100 8.31 1.32 3.63
CA VAL A 100 9.43 0.91 2.76
C VAL A 100 9.68 1.94 1.65
N LYS A 101 10.94 2.14 1.25
CA LYS A 101 11.31 3.06 0.15
C LYS A 101 11.70 2.26 -1.10
N ASP A 102 11.18 2.63 -2.26
CA ASP A 102 11.53 1.98 -3.53
C ASP A 102 13.04 2.09 -3.82
N GLY A 103 13.65 1.01 -4.32
CA GLY A 103 15.10 0.92 -4.57
C GLY A 103 15.94 0.63 -3.32
N ASP A 104 15.32 0.60 -2.14
CA ASP A 104 15.95 0.22 -0.89
C ASP A 104 15.93 -1.32 -0.69
N ILE A 105 16.78 -1.79 0.21
CA ILE A 105 16.78 -3.17 0.70
C ILE A 105 16.06 -3.18 2.05
N GLN A 106 14.84 -3.69 2.06
CA GLN A 106 14.05 -3.79 3.27
C GLN A 106 14.37 -5.09 4.03
N PRO A 107 14.89 -5.03 5.27
CA PRO A 107 15.06 -6.22 6.10
C PRO A 107 13.69 -6.80 6.51
N LEU A 108 13.48 -8.06 6.16
CA LEU A 108 12.31 -8.85 6.50
C LEU A 108 12.68 -9.99 7.45
N THR A 109 11.77 -10.34 8.36
CA THR A 109 11.86 -11.54 9.19
C THR A 109 10.68 -12.45 8.89
N PHE A 110 10.97 -13.68 8.49
CA PHE A 110 10.00 -14.76 8.29
C PHE A 110 10.03 -15.67 9.50
N ALA A 111 8.88 -15.91 10.14
CA ALA A 111 8.77 -16.78 11.31
C ALA A 111 8.15 -18.12 10.92
N PHE A 112 8.88 -19.20 11.16
CA PHE A 112 8.46 -20.57 10.91
C PHE A 112 8.19 -21.33 12.21
N SER A 113 7.27 -22.29 12.16
CA SER A 113 6.82 -23.05 13.34
C SER A 113 7.92 -23.79 14.08
N SER A 114 8.93 -24.34 13.39
CA SER A 114 10.02 -25.09 14.03
C SER A 114 11.38 -24.51 13.72
N THR A 115 11.62 -24.04 12.49
CA THR A 115 12.90 -23.42 12.11
C THR A 115 13.13 -22.08 12.83
N GLY A 116 12.06 -21.43 13.30
CA GLY A 116 12.14 -20.14 13.97
C GLY A 116 12.26 -18.99 12.98
N LYS A 117 13.03 -17.95 13.33
CA LYS A 117 13.10 -16.70 12.58
C LYS A 117 14.21 -16.75 11.53
N VAL A 118 13.86 -16.40 10.29
CA VAL A 118 14.78 -16.29 9.16
C VAL A 118 14.75 -14.87 8.64
N GLN A 119 15.92 -14.22 8.62
CA GLN A 119 16.03 -12.81 8.23
C GLN A 119 16.75 -12.68 6.88
N LEU A 120 16.25 -11.77 6.04
CA LEU A 120 16.86 -11.40 4.77
C LEU A 120 16.49 -9.98 4.39
N GLY A 121 17.34 -9.33 3.59
CA GLY A 121 17.00 -8.08 2.92
C GLY A 121 16.27 -8.37 1.61
N ALA A 122 15.09 -7.79 1.42
CA ALA A 122 14.29 -7.89 0.20
C ALA A 122 14.30 -6.56 -0.56
N TYR A 123 14.40 -6.59 -1.88
CA TYR A 123 14.35 -5.38 -2.69
C TYR A 123 12.94 -4.80 -2.73
N VAL A 124 12.84 -3.48 -2.62
CA VAL A 124 11.57 -2.77 -2.76
C VAL A 124 11.40 -2.31 -4.21
N VAL A 125 10.38 -2.83 -4.89
CA VAL A 125 10.15 -2.60 -6.31
C VAL A 125 8.71 -2.15 -6.56
N PRO A 126 8.45 -1.20 -7.48
CA PRO A 126 7.08 -0.85 -7.85
C PRO A 126 6.45 -1.98 -8.68
N ALA A 127 5.12 -2.15 -8.58
CA ALA A 127 4.32 -3.07 -9.39
C ALA A 127 4.22 -2.66 -10.89
N LYS A 128 5.34 -2.36 -11.53
CA LYS A 128 5.48 -2.02 -12.95
C LYS A 128 6.26 -3.13 -13.66
N ASN A 129 6.16 -3.17 -14.99
CA ASN A 129 6.88 -4.11 -15.84
C ASN A 129 6.63 -5.59 -15.42
N TYR A 130 7.69 -6.30 -15.05
CA TYR A 130 7.65 -7.70 -14.60
C TYR A 130 6.76 -7.95 -13.37
N PHE A 131 6.48 -6.91 -12.57
CA PHE A 131 5.75 -7.04 -11.30
C PHE A 131 4.25 -6.71 -11.39
N VAL A 132 3.71 -6.39 -12.58
CA VAL A 132 2.28 -6.03 -12.76
C VAL A 132 1.34 -7.12 -12.23
N GLY A 133 1.71 -8.40 -12.40
CA GLY A 133 0.92 -9.54 -11.91
C GLY A 133 1.19 -9.96 -10.46
N PHE A 134 2.18 -9.35 -9.82
CA PHE A 134 2.64 -9.68 -8.46
C PHE A 134 2.37 -8.56 -7.46
N GLY A 135 1.92 -7.40 -7.92
CA GLY A 135 1.63 -6.25 -7.08
C GLY A 135 0.32 -6.32 -6.30
N PRO A 136 0.07 -5.31 -5.43
CA PRO A 136 -1.15 -5.20 -4.67
C PRO A 136 -2.37 -5.07 -5.60
N THR A 137 -3.43 -5.83 -5.32
CA THR A 137 -4.68 -5.76 -6.09
C THR A 137 -5.62 -4.67 -5.60
N GLN A 138 -5.40 -4.15 -4.39
CA GLN A 138 -6.17 -3.03 -3.87
C GLN A 138 -5.66 -1.73 -4.48
N MET A 139 -6.59 -0.91 -4.98
CA MET A 139 -6.28 0.35 -5.64
C MET A 139 -5.47 1.26 -4.71
N PRO A 140 -4.44 1.94 -5.24
CA PRO A 140 -3.72 2.94 -4.49
C PRO A 140 -4.65 4.07 -4.03
N GLN A 141 -4.37 4.61 -2.85
CA GLN A 141 -5.02 5.83 -2.40
C GLN A 141 -4.46 7.03 -3.19
N PRO A 142 -5.33 7.93 -3.68
CA PRO A 142 -4.88 9.13 -4.39
C PRO A 142 -3.95 9.94 -3.49
N SER A 143 -2.79 10.33 -4.03
CA SER A 143 -1.84 11.16 -3.30
C SER A 143 -2.34 12.59 -3.30
N GLY A 144 -3.05 12.97 -2.23
CA GLY A 144 -3.45 14.35 -1.95
C GLY A 144 -4.35 14.99 -3.01
N SER A 145 -5.65 14.99 -2.75
CA SER A 145 -6.53 16.09 -3.16
C SER A 145 -7.24 16.57 -1.89
N PRO A 146 -7.40 17.89 -1.64
CA PRO A 146 -8.04 18.37 -0.43
C PRO A 146 -9.43 17.76 -0.33
N SER A 147 -9.80 17.32 0.88
CA SER A 147 -11.18 16.96 1.20
C SER A 147 -12.07 18.17 0.92
N ALA A 148 -12.72 18.20 -0.24
CA ALA A 148 -13.92 19.00 -0.43
C ALA A 148 -15.12 18.21 0.10
N SER A 149 -15.14 17.95 1.41
CA SER A 149 -16.38 17.59 2.11
C SER A 149 -17.09 18.88 2.51
N GLY A 150 -17.86 19.39 1.57
CA GLY A 150 -18.81 20.50 1.77
C GLY A 150 -19.92 20.37 0.74
N LYS A 151 -20.83 19.42 0.98
CA LYS A 151 -22.06 19.22 0.22
C LYS A 151 -22.87 20.53 0.21
N PRO A 152 -23.25 21.12 -0.94
CA PRO A 152 -24.25 22.18 -0.95
C PRO A 152 -25.60 21.51 -0.63
N SER A 153 -26.06 21.66 0.62
CA SER A 153 -27.42 21.31 0.99
C SER A 153 -28.36 22.36 0.41
N GLY A 154 -28.83 22.13 -0.81
CA GLY A 154 -30.01 22.81 -1.33
C GLY A 154 -31.24 22.36 -0.53
N SER A 155 -31.81 23.28 0.25
CA SER A 155 -33.22 23.24 0.62
C SER A 155 -33.70 24.68 0.69
N ALA A 156 -34.18 25.17 -0.45
CA ALA A 156 -35.05 26.33 -0.51
C ALA A 156 -36.49 25.81 -0.34
N SER A 157 -37.20 26.29 0.68
CA SER A 157 -38.64 26.43 0.61
C SER A 157 -39.10 27.64 1.45
N PRO A 158 -40.06 28.44 0.97
CA PRO A 158 -40.24 29.83 1.36
C PRO A 158 -41.49 30.07 2.22
N SER A 159 -41.42 31.04 3.13
CA SER A 159 -42.55 31.78 3.70
C SER A 159 -41.93 32.84 4.61
N THR A 160 -42.10 34.14 4.40
CA THR A 160 -43.39 34.82 4.55
C THR A 160 -43.54 36.06 3.66
N SER A 161 -44.78 36.17 3.20
CA SER A 161 -45.45 37.29 2.52
C SER A 161 -45.14 38.70 3.07
N GLY A 162 -44.89 39.61 2.14
CA GLY A 162 -44.96 41.07 2.31
C GLY A 162 -45.14 41.75 0.95
N LYS A 163 -46.37 41.75 0.43
CA LYS A 163 -46.82 42.40 -0.82
C LYS A 163 -46.98 43.95 -0.59
N PRO A 164 -47.26 44.79 -1.61
CA PRO A 164 -46.35 45.83 -2.09
C PRO A 164 -47.01 47.22 -2.32
N THR A 165 -46.23 48.30 -2.42
CA THR A 165 -46.65 49.54 -3.11
C THR A 165 -45.38 50.28 -3.54
N ALA A 166 -45.02 50.37 -4.82
CA ALA A 166 -45.60 51.18 -5.91
C ALA A 166 -44.72 52.41 -6.22
N SER A 167 -44.24 52.43 -7.47
CA SER A 167 -44.08 53.60 -8.36
C SER A 167 -42.86 54.54 -8.21
N ALA A 168 -42.03 54.52 -9.28
CA ALA A 168 -41.44 55.63 -10.07
C ALA A 168 -41.28 57.02 -9.40
N THR A 169 -40.17 57.77 -9.52
CA THR A 169 -39.49 58.28 -10.72
C THR A 169 -38.22 59.10 -10.30
N PRO A 170 -37.35 59.55 -11.23
CA PRO A 170 -35.97 59.99 -10.99
C PRO A 170 -35.80 61.51 -10.85
N SER A 171 -34.65 61.98 -10.31
CA SER A 171 -33.91 63.22 -10.66
C SER A 171 -32.94 63.63 -9.55
N GLY A 172 -31.74 64.12 -9.90
CA GLY A 172 -30.88 64.85 -8.95
C GLY A 172 -29.38 64.81 -9.23
N THR A 173 -28.95 65.72 -10.11
CA THR A 173 -27.59 66.04 -10.58
C THR A 173 -26.59 66.49 -9.50
N ALA A 174 -25.29 66.40 -9.83
CA ALA A 174 -24.13 67.23 -9.38
C ALA A 174 -23.57 67.00 -7.95
N SER A 175 -22.26 67.10 -7.65
CA SER A 175 -21.02 67.37 -8.38
C SER A 175 -19.83 67.22 -7.41
N GLN A 176 -18.63 67.04 -7.97
CA GLN A 176 -17.27 67.35 -7.45
C GLN A 176 -16.55 66.44 -6.43
N SER A 177 -15.63 65.64 -7.01
CA SER A 177 -14.16 65.62 -6.81
C SER A 177 -13.52 66.30 -5.58
N ALA A 178 -12.61 65.58 -4.91
CA ALA A 178 -11.18 65.93 -4.90
C ALA A 178 -10.30 64.79 -4.34
N HIS A 179 -9.44 64.27 -5.22
CA HIS A 179 -8.14 63.70 -4.91
C HIS A 179 -7.27 64.75 -4.20
N GLN A 180 -6.41 64.35 -3.26
CA GLN A 180 -5.01 64.80 -3.22
C GLN A 180 -4.20 63.85 -2.35
N GLY A 181 -3.14 63.28 -2.93
CA GLY A 181 -1.95 62.86 -2.22
C GLY A 181 -0.88 63.94 -2.35
N HIS A 182 -0.14 64.16 -1.28
CA HIS A 182 1.33 64.32 -1.29
C HIS A 182 1.85 64.23 0.14
#